data_AF-A0A1I5MDV7-F1
#
_entry.id   AF-A0A1I5MDV7-F1
#
_cell.length_a   1.000
_cell.length_b   1.000
_cell.length_c   1.000
_cell.angle_alpha   90.00
_cell.angle_beta   90.00
_cell.angle_gamma   90.00
#
_symmetry.space_group_name_H-M   'P 1'
#
loop_
_entity.id
_entity.type
_entity.pdbx_description
1 polymer ?
#
loop_
_entity_poly.entity_id
_entity_poly.type
_entity_poly.pdbx_seq_one_letter_code
_entity_poly.pdbx_strand_id
1 'polypeptide(L)'
;MSKVGKYIGIVLIALGVITLMQLLFSLPDYLRDFPNNPIYEYIAGSEETSYVATLEGNDVAISHDMMRIVALFFGFMLLKLWVNIGSTLIHAGRSLLVDDMENVKGLLNTLIKKE
;
A
#
# COMPACT_ATOMS: atom_id res chain seq x y z
N MET A 1 11.86 3.71 27.81
CA MET A 1 10.44 3.93 27.45
C MET A 1 9.51 3.12 28.36
N SER A 2 8.26 3.54 28.61
CA SER A 2 7.33 2.76 29.44
C SER A 2 6.98 1.43 28.75
N LYS A 3 6.67 0.36 29.51
CA LYS A 3 6.26 -0.94 28.96
C LYS A 3 5.16 -0.80 27.88
N VAL A 4 4.31 0.22 28.02
CA VAL A 4 3.21 0.56 27.10
C VAL A 4 3.71 0.90 25.69
N GLY A 5 4.80 1.66 25.55
CA GLY A 5 5.35 2.04 24.24
C GLY A 5 5.83 0.85 23.41
N LYS A 6 6.41 -0.17 24.07
CA LYS A 6 6.81 -1.43 23.41
C LYS A 6 5.62 -2.24 22.94
N TYR A 7 4.58 -2.35 23.76
CA TYR A 7 3.35 -3.04 23.37
C TYR A 7 2.68 -2.37 22.17
N ILE A 8 2.62 -1.03 22.16
CA ILE A 8 2.12 -0.26 21.02
C ILE A 8 2.97 -0.52 19.77
N GLY A 9 4.29 -0.53 19.89
CA GLY A 9 5.20 -0.83 18.78
C GLY A 9 4.96 -2.22 18.16
N ILE A 10 4.82 -3.25 18.99
CA ILE A 10 4.51 -4.63 18.54
C ILE A 10 3.16 -4.69 17.84
N VAL A 11 2.13 -4.03 18.40
CA VAL A 11 0.78 -4.00 17.81
C VAL A 11 0.80 -3.32 16.45
N LEU A 12 1.51 -2.20 16.29
CA LEU A 12 1.63 -1.50 15.01
C LEU A 12 2.31 -2.35 13.94
N ILE A 13 3.38 -3.08 14.31
CA ILE A 13 4.03 -4.03 13.41
C ILE A 13 3.06 -5.14 13.00
N ALA A 14 2.36 -5.74 13.97
CA ALA A 14 1.40 -6.80 13.69
C ALA A 14 0.28 -6.33 12.75
N LEU A 15 -0.29 -5.15 13.00
CA LEU A 15 -1.32 -4.55 12.14
C LEU A 15 -0.80 -4.27 10.73
N GLY A 16 0.40 -3.72 10.60
CA GLY A 16 1.02 -3.48 9.29
C GLY A 16 1.26 -4.78 8.51
N VAL A 17 1.77 -5.83 9.17
CA VAL A 17 1.97 -7.15 8.56
C VAL A 17 0.64 -7.78 8.15
N ILE A 18 -0.38 -7.74 9.00
CA ILE A 18 -1.73 -8.26 8.69
C ILE A 18 -2.31 -7.54 7.47
N THR A 19 -2.19 -6.21 7.41
CA THR A 19 -2.67 -5.40 6.29
C THR A 19 -2.00 -5.84 4.98
N LEU A 20 -0.68 -6.02 4.99
CA LEU A 20 0.07 -6.48 3.81
C LEU A 20 -0.28 -7.91 3.40
N MET A 21 -0.47 -8.81 4.37
CA MET A 21 -0.86 -10.19 4.11
C MET A 21 -2.28 -10.28 3.52
N GLN A 22 -3.23 -9.51 4.05
CA GLN A 22 -4.57 -9.41 3.46
C GLN A 22 -4.50 -8.90 2.02
N LEU A 23 -3.66 -7.91 1.75
CA LEU A 23 -3.50 -7.38 0.40
C LEU A 23 -2.91 -8.42 -0.56
N LEU A 24 -1.91 -9.17 -0.10
CA LEU A 24 -1.29 -10.24 -0.88
C LEU A 24 -2.29 -11.35 -1.23
N PHE A 25 -3.12 -11.77 -0.27
CA PHE A 25 -4.11 -12.81 -0.48
C PHE A 25 -5.31 -12.35 -1.30
N SER A 26 -5.66 -11.05 -1.25
CA SER A 26 -6.77 -10.49 -2.04
C SER A 26 -6.37 -10.18 -3.49
N LEU A 27 -5.07 -10.11 -3.78
CA LEU A 27 -4.55 -9.71 -5.11
C LEU A 27 -5.01 -10.63 -6.26
N PRO A 28 -4.97 -11.98 -6.14
CA PRO A 28 -5.40 -12.86 -7.23
C PRO A 28 -6.88 -12.69 -7.57
N ASP A 29 -7.73 -12.63 -6.55
CA ASP A 29 -9.17 -12.44 -6.71
C ASP A 29 -9.47 -11.05 -7.30
N TYR A 30 -8.76 -10.02 -6.83
CA TYR A 30 -8.86 -8.67 -7.38
C TYR A 30 -8.55 -8.62 -8.88
N LEU A 31 -7.52 -9.34 -9.35
CA LEU A 31 -7.15 -9.37 -10.78
C LEU A 31 -8.14 -10.16 -11.62
N ARG A 32 -8.64 -11.28 -11.09
CA ARG A 32 -9.60 -12.13 -11.80
C ARG A 32 -10.93 -11.42 -11.96
N ASP A 33 -11.41 -10.80 -10.89
CA ASP A 33 -12.73 -10.19 -10.83
C ASP A 33 -12.67 -8.67 -11.13
N PHE A 34 -11.51 -8.18 -11.61
CA PHE A 34 -11.28 -6.77 -11.91
C PHE A 34 -12.33 -6.12 -12.83
N PRO A 35 -12.84 -6.79 -13.89
CA PRO A 35 -13.89 -6.22 -14.74
C PRO A 35 -15.19 -5.87 -14.00
N ASN A 36 -15.44 -6.48 -12.84
CA ASN A 36 -16.61 -6.19 -12.00
C ASN A 36 -16.29 -5.20 -10.87
N ASN A 37 -15.07 -4.65 -10.85
CA ASN A 37 -14.65 -3.70 -9.82
C ASN A 37 -15.22 -2.32 -10.13
N PRO A 38 -15.68 -1.54 -9.12
CA PRO A 38 -16.12 -0.17 -9.33
C PRO A 38 -15.09 0.71 -10.06
N ILE A 39 -13.79 0.51 -9.81
CA ILE A 39 -12.71 1.24 -10.50
C ILE A 39 -12.71 0.94 -12.00
N TYR A 40 -13.03 -0.29 -12.38
CA TYR A 40 -13.15 -0.68 -13.77
C TYR A 40 -14.34 0.03 -14.42
N GLU A 41 -15.51 -0.01 -13.80
CA GLU A 41 -16.72 0.67 -14.31
C GLU A 41 -16.52 2.18 -14.46
N TYR A 42 -15.83 2.83 -13.51
CA TYR A 42 -15.53 4.26 -13.57
C TYR A 42 -14.61 4.65 -14.74
N ILE A 43 -13.73 3.75 -15.17
CA ILE A 43 -12.70 4.04 -16.18
C ILE A 43 -13.13 3.50 -17.54
N ALA A 44 -13.48 2.22 -17.59
CA ALA A 44 -13.79 1.46 -18.79
C ALA A 44 -15.30 1.36 -19.06
N GLY A 45 -16.15 2.06 -18.31
CA GLY A 45 -17.60 2.15 -18.50
C GLY A 45 -18.35 0.81 -18.42
N SER A 46 -19.67 0.86 -18.54
CA SER A 46 -20.56 -0.32 -18.48
C SER A 46 -21.00 -0.83 -19.86
N GLU A 47 -20.71 -0.09 -20.93
CA GLU A 47 -21.14 -0.43 -22.30
C GLU A 47 -19.92 -0.82 -23.15
N GLU A 48 -19.99 -1.97 -23.84
CA GLU A 48 -18.95 -2.47 -24.79
C GLU A 48 -18.88 -1.65 -26.10
N THR A 49 -19.05 -0.33 -26.01
CA THR A 49 -18.91 0.54 -27.17
C THR A 49 -17.48 1.09 -27.20
N SER A 50 -16.82 0.95 -28.35
CA SER A 50 -15.50 1.52 -28.61
C SER A 50 -15.46 2.99 -28.18
N TYR A 51 -14.53 3.34 -27.30
CA TYR A 51 -14.39 4.71 -26.79
C TYR A 51 -13.82 5.59 -27.89
N VAL A 52 -14.57 6.60 -28.33
CA VAL A 52 -14.07 7.56 -29.32
C VAL A 52 -13.47 8.75 -28.59
N ALA A 53 -12.17 8.96 -28.77
CA ALA A 53 -11.47 10.16 -28.33
C ALA A 53 -11.13 11.02 -29.56
N THR A 54 -11.60 12.26 -29.60
CA THR A 54 -11.25 13.18 -30.68
C THR A 54 -9.90 13.84 -30.39
N LEU A 55 -8.87 13.49 -31.16
CA LEU A 55 -7.57 14.16 -31.14
C LEU A 55 -7.38 14.94 -32.44
N GLU A 56 -7.16 16.25 -32.32
CA GLU A 56 -6.92 17.15 -33.46
C GLU A 56 -7.99 17.08 -34.57
N GLY A 57 -9.25 16.82 -34.19
CA GLY A 57 -10.37 16.69 -35.13
C GLY A 57 -10.52 15.31 -35.77
N ASN A 58 -9.65 14.34 -35.43
CA ASN A 58 -9.80 12.95 -35.83
C ASN A 58 -10.35 12.12 -34.67
N ASP A 59 -11.36 11.29 -34.98
CA ASP A 59 -11.94 10.35 -34.03
C ASP A 59 -11.07 9.09 -33.93
N VAL A 60 -10.45 8.91 -32.76
CA VAL A 60 -9.63 7.75 -32.44
C VAL A 60 -10.46 6.79 -31.60
N ALA A 61 -10.76 5.62 -32.15
CA ALA A 61 -11.39 4.54 -31.40
C ALA A 61 -10.35 3.85 -30.50
N ILE A 62 -10.55 3.95 -29.19
CA ILE A 62 -9.78 3.24 -28.16
C ILE A 62 -10.47 1.90 -27.90
N SER A 63 -9.70 0.82 -28.00
CA SER A 63 -10.20 -0.52 -27.73
C SER A 63 -10.52 -0.71 -26.24
N HIS A 64 -11.54 -1.52 -25.98
CA HIS A 64 -11.95 -1.88 -24.61
C HIS A 64 -10.80 -2.55 -23.82
N ASP A 65 -9.94 -3.33 -24.48
CA ASP A 65 -8.74 -3.92 -23.86
C ASP A 65 -7.74 -2.86 -23.36
N MET A 66 -7.59 -1.75 -24.09
CA MET A 66 -6.73 -0.66 -23.66
C MET A 66 -7.32 0.03 -22.41
N MET A 67 -8.63 0.23 -22.37
CA MET A 67 -9.32 0.78 -21.21
C MET A 67 -9.21 -0.14 -19.99
N ARG A 68 -9.25 -1.46 -20.18
CA ARG A 68 -8.98 -2.44 -19.13
C ARG A 68 -7.58 -2.30 -18.54
N ILE A 69 -6.56 -2.11 -19.38
CA ILE A 69 -5.17 -1.90 -18.93
C ILE A 69 -5.06 -0.59 -18.13
N VAL A 70 -5.66 0.49 -18.63
CA VAL A 70 -5.70 1.78 -17.93
C VAL A 70 -6.38 1.63 -16.57
N ALA A 71 -7.53 0.95 -16.52
CA ALA A 71 -8.24 0.69 -15.27
C ALA A 71 -7.37 -0.10 -14.28
N LEU A 72 -6.71 -1.18 -14.73
CA LEU A 72 -5.80 -1.97 -13.89
C LEU A 72 -4.66 -1.11 -13.33
N PHE A 73 -4.11 -0.21 -14.14
CA PHE A 73 -3.07 0.72 -13.69
C PHE A 73 -3.54 1.60 -12.52
N PHE A 74 -4.72 2.22 -12.65
CA PHE A 74 -5.30 3.02 -11.56
C PHE A 74 -5.64 2.16 -10.35
N GLY A 75 -6.14 0.94 -10.56
CA GLY A 75 -6.36 -0.04 -9.51
C GLY A 75 -5.10 -0.35 -8.70
N PHE A 76 -4.00 -0.68 -9.38
CA PHE A 76 -2.71 -0.92 -8.74
C PHE A 76 -2.14 0.31 -8.04
N MET A 77 -2.39 1.51 -8.56
CA MET A 77 -1.98 2.75 -7.91
C MET A 77 -2.66 2.93 -6.53
N LEU A 78 -3.94 2.55 -6.42
CA LEU A 78 -4.64 2.52 -5.14
C LEU A 78 -4.12 1.40 -4.23
N LEU A 79 -3.82 0.21 -4.76
CA LEU A 79 -3.19 -0.86 -3.97
C LEU A 79 -1.83 -0.42 -3.41
N LYS A 80 -1.04 0.33 -4.18
CA LYS A 80 0.25 0.88 -3.73
C LYS A 80 0.09 1.78 -2.49
N LEU A 81 -1.01 2.53 -2.39
CA LEU A 81 -1.28 3.35 -1.20
C LEU A 81 -1.41 2.47 0.05
N TRP A 82 -2.13 1.36 -0.04
CA TRP A 82 -2.27 0.41 1.07
C TRP A 82 -0.95 -0.25 1.46
N VAL A 83 -0.09 -0.57 0.47
CA VAL A 83 1.27 -1.05 0.75
C VAL A 83 2.07 -0.01 1.53
N ASN A 84 1.97 1.27 1.15
CA ASN A 84 2.63 2.36 1.87
C ASN A 84 2.10 2.50 3.31
N ILE A 85 0.79 2.36 3.52
CA ILE A 85 0.17 2.39 4.86
C ILE A 85 0.71 1.24 5.72
N GLY A 86 0.69 0.01 5.21
CA GLY A 86 1.22 -1.17 5.92
C GLY A 86 2.71 -1.03 6.26
N SER A 87 3.52 -0.56 5.32
CA SER A 87 4.95 -0.29 5.53
C SER A 87 5.17 0.80 6.59
N THR A 88 4.37 1.87 6.57
CA THR A 88 4.47 2.97 7.53
C THR A 88 4.12 2.52 8.94
N LEU A 89 3.08 1.68 9.10
CA LEU A 89 2.72 1.08 10.38
C LEU A 89 3.87 0.24 10.96
N ILE A 90 4.51 -0.58 10.13
CA ILE A 90 5.67 -1.38 10.53
C ILE A 90 6.84 -0.48 10.93
N HIS A 91 7.12 0.57 10.15
CA HIS A 91 8.22 1.49 10.41
C HIS A 91 8.02 2.28 11.72
N ALA A 92 6.81 2.79 11.93
CA ALA A 92 6.42 3.47 13.17
C ALA A 92 6.53 2.53 14.38
N GLY A 93 6.04 1.30 14.25
CA GLY A 93 6.14 0.31 15.31
C GLY A 93 7.58 -0.09 15.62
N ARG A 94 8.44 -0.21 14.59
CA ARG A 94 9.88 -0.47 14.76
C ARG A 94 10.61 0.69 15.43
N SER A 95 10.28 1.93 15.08
CA SER A 95 10.84 3.12 15.73
C SER A 95 10.61 3.09 17.24
N LEU A 96 9.38 2.79 17.66
CA LEU A 96 9.00 2.63 19.07
C LEU A 96 9.71 1.47 19.79
N LEU A 97 10.28 0.50 19.07
CA LEU A 97 11.07 -0.58 19.65
C LEU A 97 12.57 -0.23 19.73
N VAL A 98 13.08 0.58 18.81
CA VAL A 98 14.51 0.89 18.67
C VAL A 98 14.94 2.05 19.58
N ASP A 99 14.06 2.98 19.95
CA ASP A 99 14.35 4.09 20.87
C ASP A 99 14.89 3.64 22.25
N ASP A 100 14.62 2.39 22.66
CA ASP A 100 15.20 1.82 23.88
C ASP A 100 16.63 1.29 23.68
N MET A 101 17.01 0.89 22.46
CA MET A 101 18.32 0.28 22.18
C MET A 101 19.42 1.33 22.02
N GLU A 102 19.11 2.51 21.47
CA GLU A 102 20.04 3.65 21.45
C GLU A 102 20.24 4.25 22.85
N ASN A 103 19.19 4.36 23.66
CA ASN A 103 19.32 4.79 25.05
C ASN A 103 20.15 3.81 25.90
N VAL A 104 19.96 2.50 25.74
CA VAL A 104 20.77 1.49 26.43
C VAL A 104 22.22 1.53 25.95
N LYS A 105 22.48 1.70 24.65
CA LYS A 105 23.86 1.91 24.14
C LYS A 105 24.50 3.20 24.66
N GLY A 106 23.74 4.28 24.78
CA GLY A 106 24.19 5.54 25.38
C GLY A 106 24.57 5.36 26.85
N LEU A 107 23.75 4.67 27.63
CA LEU A 107 24.04 4.34 29.03
C LEU A 107 25.24 3.40 29.18
N LEU A 108 25.36 2.36 28.34
CA LEU A 108 26.52 1.47 28.30
C LEU A 108 27.80 2.22 27.95
N ASN A 109 27.78 3.07 26.93
CA ASN A 109 28.94 3.90 26.57
C ASN A 109 29.32 4.90 27.67
N THR A 110 28.34 5.40 28.42
CA THR A 110 28.59 6.30 29.56
C THR A 110 29.17 5.54 30.75
N LEU A 111 28.76 4.29 30.98
CA LEU A 111 29.33 3.41 32.01
C LEU A 111 30.75 2.94 31.65
N ILE A 112 30.99 2.53 30.40
CA ILE A 112 32.31 2.08 29.92
C ILE A 112 33.34 3.23 29.90
N LYS A 113 32.92 4.47 29.64
CA LYS A 113 33.81 5.64 29.68
C LYS A 113 34.07 6.21 31.08
N LYS A 114 33.41 5.66 32.11
CA LYS A 114 33.52 6.15 33.50
C LYS A 114 34.47 5.28 34.35
N GLU A 115 35.04 4.23 33.77
CA GLU A 115 36.30 3.60 34.23
C GLU A 115 37.49 4.21 33.49
#